data_AF-S4NY65-F1
#
_entry.id   AF-S4NY65-F1
#
_cell.length_a   1.000
_cell.length_b   1.000
_cell.length_c   1.000
_cell.angle_alpha   90.00
_cell.angle_beta   90.00
_cell.angle_gamma   90.00
#
_symmetry.space_group_name_H-M   'P 1'
#
loop_
_entity.id
_entity.type
_entity.pdbx_description
1 polymer ?
#
loop_
_entity_poly.entity_id
_entity_poly.type
_entity_poly.pdbx_seq_one_letter_code
_entity_poly.pdbx_strand_id
1 'polypeptide(L)' 'DNVRQMSNLEELWLNDNLIADWSSVDYLQENKKLATIYLERNPIATDPAYRRKLKLTLPSLTQIDATLCR' A
#
# COMPACT_ATOMS: atom_id res chain seq x y z
N ASP A 1 -0.72 2.10 15.37
CA ASP A 1 0.27 3.10 15.86
C ASP A 1 1.70 2.83 15.47
N ASN A 2 2.22 1.61 15.60
CA ASN A 2 3.65 1.36 15.37
C ASN A 2 4.11 1.60 13.92
N VAL A 3 3.34 1.16 12.93
CA VAL A 3 3.75 1.25 11.51
C VAL A 3 3.90 2.69 11.02
N ARG A 4 3.01 3.59 11.44
CA ARG A 4 3.03 5.01 11.04
C ARG A 4 4.31 5.73 11.46
N GLN A 5 4.94 5.29 12.55
CA GLN A 5 6.17 5.88 13.08
C GLN A 5 7.44 5.32 12.40
N MET A 6 7.31 4.29 11.55
CA MET A 6 8.44 3.67 10.85
C MET A 6 8.84 4.51 9.63
N SER A 7 9.55 5.61 9.87
CA SER A 7 10.02 6.54 8.83
C SER A 7 10.96 5.92 7.79
N ASN A 8 11.60 4.79 8.13
CA ASN A 8 12.47 4.02 7.24
C ASN A 8 11.80 2.78 6.64
N LEU A 9 10.48 2.64 6.74
CA LEU A 9 9.77 1.53 6.10
C LEU A 9 9.83 1.67 4.58
N GLU A 10 10.48 0.72 3.91
CA GLU A 10 10.64 0.70 2.45
C GLU A 10 9.74 -0.34 1.78
N GLU A 11 9.46 -1.45 2.47
CA GLU A 11 8.60 -2.51 1.97
C GLU A 11 7.58 -2.95 3.02
N LEU A 12 6.33 -3.16 2.59
CA LEU A 12 5.25 -3.63 3.46
C LEU A 12 4.45 -4.74 2.79
N TRP A 13 4.51 -5.94 3.36
CA TRP A 13 3.87 -7.12 2.79
C TRP A 13 2.64 -7.50 3.62
N LEU A 14 1.45 -7.33 3.03
CA LEU A 14 0.15 -7.51 3.65
C LEU A 14 -0.81 -8.34 2.78
N ASN A 15 -0.30 -9.10 1.81
CA ASN A 15 -1.09 -10.04 1.03
C ASN A 15 -1.79 -11.08 1.92
N ASP A 16 -2.88 -11.66 1.43
CA ASP A 16 -3.65 -12.72 2.14
C ASP A 16 -4.23 -12.27 3.50
N ASN A 17 -4.72 -11.04 3.55
CA ASN A 17 -5.39 -10.48 4.73
C ASN A 17 -6.83 -10.04 4.40
N LEU A 18 -7.48 -9.38 5.35
CA LEU A 18 -8.88 -8.94 5.25
C LEU A 18 -9.01 -7.40 5.14
N ILE A 19 -8.04 -6.73 4.52
CA ILE A 19 -8.07 -5.27 4.36
C ILE A 19 -9.10 -4.92 3.28
N ALA A 20 -10.18 -4.26 3.69
CA ALA A 20 -11.27 -3.85 2.81
C ALA A 20 -11.40 -2.33 2.66
N ASP A 21 -10.88 -1.56 3.61
CA ASP A 21 -11.13 -0.13 3.73
C ASP A 21 -9.89 0.70 3.35
N TRP A 22 -10.11 1.71 2.49
CA TRP A 22 -9.07 2.63 2.03
C TRP A 22 -8.44 3.47 3.15
N SER A 23 -9.15 3.70 4.26
CA SER A 23 -8.58 4.33 5.45
C SER A 23 -7.36 3.60 6.02
N SER A 24 -7.27 2.28 5.79
CA SER A 24 -6.09 1.48 6.17
C SER A 24 -4.84 1.83 5.35
N VAL A 25 -5.04 2.28 4.10
CA VAL A 25 -3.96 2.75 3.22
C VAL A 25 -3.61 4.19 3.52
N ASP A 26 -4.60 5.05 3.81
CA ASP A 26 -4.36 6.45 4.20
C ASP A 26 -3.48 6.55 5.45
N TYR A 27 -3.55 5.55 6.33
CA TYR A 27 -2.69 5.44 7.51
C TYR A 27 -1.19 5.36 7.18
N LEU A 28 -0.82 4.90 5.98
CA LEU A 28 0.57 4.71 5.53
C LEU A 28 1.18 5.95 4.87
N GLN A 29 0.43 7.06 4.74
CA GLN A 29 0.91 8.26 4.06
C GLN A 29 2.16 8.87 4.70
N GLU A 30 2.41 8.64 6.00
CA GLU A 30 3.62 9.13 6.68
C GLU A 30 4.88 8.32 6.35
N ASN A 31 4.73 7.10 5.83
CA ASN A 31 5.84 6.23 5.46
C ASN A 31 6.43 6.66 4.10
N LYS A 32 7.06 7.85 4.05
CA LYS A 32 7.52 8.49 2.80
C LYS A 32 8.55 7.69 2.00
N LYS A 33 9.21 6.70 2.62
CA LYS A 33 10.16 5.79 1.97
C LYS A 33 9.52 4.50 1.45
N LEU A 34 8.23 4.27 1.70
CA LEU A 34 7.55 3.06 1.29
C LEU A 34 7.50 2.99 -0.24
N ALA A 35 8.28 2.08 -0.80
CA ALA A 35 8.46 1.89 -2.23
C ALA A 35 7.71 0.66 -2.75
N THR A 36 7.57 -0.38 -1.91
CA THR A 36 6.93 -1.64 -2.29
C THR A 36 5.80 -1.98 -1.32
N ILE A 37 4.63 -2.30 -1.87
CA ILE A 37 3.51 -2.82 -1.08
C ILE A 37 2.90 -4.06 -1.73
N TYR A 38 2.66 -5.10 -0.94
CA TYR A 38 1.85 -6.25 -1.34
C TYR A 38 0.51 -6.18 -0.60
N LEU A 39 -0.57 -6.07 -1.36
CA LEU A 39 -1.95 -6.01 -0.86
C LEU A 39 -2.89 -6.92 -1.68
N GLU A 40 -2.36 -7.68 -2.65
CA GLU A 40 -3.09 -8.71 -3.37
C GLU A 40 -3.77 -9.72 -2.43
N ARG A 41 -4.88 -10.30 -2.91
CA ARG A 41 -5.71 -11.24 -2.13
C ARG A 41 -6.29 -10.63 -0.83
N ASN A 42 -6.42 -9.30 -0.77
CA ASN A 42 -7.29 -8.59 0.17
C ASN A 42 -8.57 -8.10 -0.54
N PRO A 43 -9.69 -7.91 0.16
CA PRO A 43 -10.91 -7.33 -0.43
C PRO A 43 -10.69 -5.98 -1.14
N ILE A 44 -9.80 -5.12 -0.64
CA ILE A 44 -9.47 -3.83 -1.28
C ILE A 44 -8.92 -3.99 -2.70
N ALA A 45 -8.29 -5.12 -3.02
CA ALA A 45 -7.71 -5.41 -4.33
C ALA A 45 -8.77 -5.71 -5.41
N THR A 46 -10.05 -5.90 -5.04
CA THR A 46 -11.13 -6.08 -6.03
C THR A 46 -11.62 -4.76 -6.62
N ASP A 47 -11.18 -3.61 -6.09
CA ASP A 47 -11.50 -2.29 -6.65
C ASP A 47 -10.84 -2.13 -8.03
N PRO A 48 -11.59 -1.84 -9.11
CA PRO A 48 -11.02 -1.63 -10.44
C PRO A 48 -9.97 -0.51 -10.50
N ALA A 49 -10.03 0.44 -9.57
CA ALA A 49 -9.08 1.55 -9.45
C ALA A 49 -7.98 1.28 -8.41
N TYR A 50 -7.85 0.07 -7.86
CA TYR A 50 -6.94 -0.32 -6.77
C TYR A 50 -5.52 0.23 -6.94
N ARG A 51 -4.83 -0.10 -8.04
CA ARG A 51 -3.45 0.39 -8.27
C ARG A 51 -3.37 1.91 -8.39
N ARG A 52 -4.36 2.53 -9.04
CA ARG A 52 -4.41 3.99 -9.23
C ARG A 52 -4.59 4.69 -7.88
N LYS A 53 -5.52 4.22 -7.06
CA LYS A 53 -5.76 4.76 -5.72
C LYS A 53 -4.53 4.59 -4.82
N LEU A 54 -3.89 3.42 -4.83
CA LEU A 54 -2.62 3.21 -4.12
C LEU A 54 -1.56 4.24 -4.52
N LYS A 55 -1.37 4.50 -5.82
CA LYS A 55 -0.38 5.52 -6.26
C LYS A 55 -0.76 6.95 -5.92
N LEU A 56 -2.06 7.28 -5.88
CA LEU A 56 -2.52 8.61 -5.47
C LEU A 56 -2.34 8.83 -3.97
N THR A 57 -2.63 7.82 -3.15
CA THR A 57 -2.48 7.87 -1.70
C THR A 57 -1.01 7.77 -1.28
N LEU A 58 -0.24 6.88 -1.90
CA LEU A 58 1.16 6.58 -1.57
C LEU A 58 2.06 6.84 -2.79
N PRO A 59 2.39 8.10 -3.09
CA PRO A 59 3.09 8.48 -4.32
C PRO A 59 4.50 7.89 -4.43
N SER A 60 5.14 7.55 -3.30
CA SER A 60 6.47 6.93 -3.21
C SER A 60 6.53 5.50 -3.77
N LEU A 61 5.39 4.82 -3.94
CA LEU A 61 5.37 3.44 -4.42
C LEU A 61 5.97 3.31 -5.82
N THR A 62 7.01 2.50 -5.96
CA THR A 62 7.60 2.09 -7.24
C THR A 62 7.16 0.68 -7.64
N GLN A 63 6.64 -0.10 -6.70
CA GLN A 63 6.10 -1.44 -6.93
C GLN A 63 4.80 -1.66 -6.14
N ILE A 64 3.81 -2.26 -6.80
CA ILE A 64 2.57 -2.74 -6.17
C ILE A 64 2.41 -4.21 -6.55
N ASP A 65 2.31 -5.08 -5.55
CA ASP A 65 2.31 -6.53 -5.68
C ASP A 65 3.52 -6.99 -6.54
N ALA A 66 3.32 -7.96 -7.43
CA ALA A 66 4.38 -8.50 -8.29
C ALA A 66 4.80 -7.60 -9.47
N THR A 67 4.30 -6.35 -9.58
CA THR A 67 4.53 -5.51 -10.77
C THR A 67 4.91 -4.07 -10.44
N LEU A 68 5.83 -3.51 -11.24
CA LEU A 68 6.28 -2.13 -11.10
C LEU A 68 5.16 -1.12 -11.43
N CYS A 69 5.20 0.03 -10.76
CA CYS A 69 4.42 1.20 -11.11
C CYS A 69 4.97 1.79 -12.41
N ARG A 70 4.07 2.13 -13.34
CA ARG A 70 4.41 2.91 -14.54
C ARG A 70 4.22 4.39 -14.27
#